data_AF-A0A2M7KZX1-F1
#
_entry.id   AF-A0A2M7KZX1-F1
#
_cell.length_a   1.000
_cell.length_b   1.000
_cell.length_c   1.000
_cell.angle_alpha   90.00
_cell.angle_beta   90.00
_cell.angle_gamma   90.00
#
_symmetry.space_group_name_H-M   'P 1'
#
loop_
_entity.id
_entity.type
_entity.pdbx_description
1 polymer ?
#
loop_
_entity_poly.entity_id
_entity_poly.type
_entity_poly.pdbx_seq_one_letter_code
_entity_poly.pdbx_strand_id
1 'polypeptide(L)' 'MLVADFPVLEDRLVHEVRERKARDPFARVRVLVPTQLLRRHLGRVLAERLGGHLNAAFSTLPELVRQWGPDPADV' A
#
# COMPACT_ATOMS: atom_id res chain seq x y z
N MET A 1 0.22 -5.71 21.84
CA MET A 1 -0.92 -5.48 20.94
C MET A 1 -0.85 -4.03 20.47
N LEU A 2 -0.21 -3.76 19.32
CA LEU A 2 -0.07 -2.41 18.76
C LEU A 2 -1.25 -2.16 17.82
N VAL A 3 -2.40 -1.79 18.39
CA VAL A 3 -3.48 -1.14 17.64
C VAL A 3 -3.30 0.35 17.91
N ALA A 4 -2.47 0.99 17.11
CA ALA A 4 -2.39 2.43 17.10
C ALA A 4 -2.95 2.87 15.75
N ASP A 5 -4.22 3.27 15.77
CA ASP A 5 -4.77 4.10 14.71
C ASP A 5 -3.96 5.40 14.71
N PHE A 6 -3.15 5.60 13.68
CA PHE A 6 -2.43 6.85 13.45
C PHE A 6 -3.15 7.61 12.33
N PRO A 7 -4.28 8.28 12.62
CA PRO A 7 -5.09 8.93 11.59
C PRO A 7 -4.28 9.94 10.76
N VAL A 8 -3.27 10.59 11.37
CA VAL A 8 -2.34 11.49 10.67
C VAL A 8 -1.53 10.77 9.58
N LEU A 9 -1.12 9.52 9.82
CA LEU A 9 -0.39 8.73 8.82
C LEU A 9 -1.32 8.25 7.70
N GLU A 10 -2.58 7.94 8.01
CA GLU A 10 -3.58 7.59 7.01
C GLU A 10 -3.90 8.76 6.09
N ASP A 11 -4.15 9.95 6.66
CA ASP A 11 -4.39 11.17 5.91
C ASP A 11 -3.19 11.50 5.02
N ARG A 12 -1.97 11.34 5.55
CA ARG A 12 -0.75 11.55 4.77
C ARG A 12 -0.63 10.53 3.62
N LEU A 13 -0.93 9.26 3.87
CA LEU A 13 -0.94 8.23 2.84
C LEU A 13 -1.94 8.58 1.72
N VAL A 14 -3.17 8.96 2.07
CA VAL A 14 -4.20 9.37 1.10
C VAL A 14 -3.71 10.55 0.26
N HIS A 15 -3.11 11.54 0.90
CA HIS A 15 -2.56 12.71 0.21
C HIS A 15 -1.46 12.32 -0.79
N GLU A 16 -0.48 11.51 -0.39
CA GLU A 16 0.61 11.07 -1.27
C GLU A 16 0.10 10.22 -2.45
N VAL A 17 -0.88 9.34 -2.20
CA VAL A 17 -1.51 8.54 -3.26
C VAL A 17 -2.21 9.44 -4.26
N ARG A 18 -2.96 10.45 -3.78
CA ARG A 18 -3.65 11.42 -4.64
C ARG A 18 -2.67 12.20 -5.50
N GLU A 19 -1.61 12.73 -4.88
CA GLU A 19 -0.55 13.48 -5.58
C GLU A 19 0.12 12.65 -6.68
N ARG A 20 0.43 11.39 -6.38
CA ARG A 20 1.06 10.50 -7.35
C ARG A 20 0.12 10.15 -8.51
N LYS A 21 -1.17 9.95 -8.22
CA LYS A 21 -2.22 9.69 -9.22
C LYS A 21 -2.57 10.91 -10.06
N ALA A 22 -2.48 12.11 -9.50
CA ALA A 22 -2.66 13.34 -10.26
C ALA A 22 -1.59 13.52 -11.34
N ARG A 23 -0.35 13.03 -11.09
CA ARG A 23 0.74 13.04 -12.07
C ARG A 23 0.63 11.91 -13.09
N ASP A 24 0.28 10.71 -12.63
CA ASP A 24 0.06 9.54 -13.48
C ASP A 24 -1.14 8.72 -12.96
N PRO A 25 -2.31 8.81 -13.61
CA PRO A 25 -3.51 8.10 -13.21
C PRO A 25 -3.34 6.57 -13.18
N PHE A 26 -2.44 6.02 -14.00
CA PHE A 26 -2.23 4.58 -14.14
C PHE A 26 -1.09 4.06 -13.27
N ALA A 27 -0.26 4.95 -12.71
CA ALA A 27 0.87 4.61 -11.84
C ALA A 27 0.45 3.60 -10.77
N ARG A 28 1.16 2.47 -10.73
CA ARG A 28 0.97 1.47 -9.69
C ARG A 28 1.60 1.97 -8.39
N VAL A 29 0.79 2.20 -7.36
CA VAL A 29 1.30 2.58 -6.04
C VAL A 29 1.54 1.32 -5.23
N ARG A 30 2.77 1.08 -4.75
CA ARG A 30 3.07 -0.03 -3.85
C ARG A 30 3.15 0.48 -2.41
N VAL A 31 2.36 -0.09 -1.52
CA VAL A 31 2.33 0.26 -0.09
C VAL A 31 2.76 -0.96 0.72
N LEU A 32 3.83 -0.78 1.50
CA LEU A 32 4.30 -1.81 2.43
C LEU A 32 3.53 -1.69 3.74
N VAL A 33 2.96 -2.80 4.21
CA VAL A 33 2.20 -2.84 5.45
C VAL A 33 2.66 -3.99 6.34
N PRO A 34 2.69 -3.83 7.68
CA PRO A 34 3.16 -4.88 8.57
C PRO A 34 2.19 -6.07 8.66
N THR A 35 0.91 -5.88 8.39
CA THR A 35 -0.12 -6.92 8.57
C THR A 35 -1.15 -6.93 7.45
N GLN A 36 -1.78 -8.10 7.24
CA GLN A 36 -2.90 -8.25 6.32
C GLN A 36 -4.14 -7.47 6.78
N LEU A 37 -4.30 -7.26 8.08
CA LEU A 37 -5.39 -6.45 8.62
C LEU A 37 -5.24 -4.99 8.18
N LEU A 38 -4.03 -4.42 8.32
CA LEU A 38 -3.76 -3.06 7.90
C LEU A 38 -3.90 -2.90 6.37
N ARG A 39 -3.52 -3.93 5.59
CA ARG A 39 -3.81 -3.97 4.15
C ARG A 39 -5.29 -3.78 3.85
N ARG A 40 -6.17 -4.54 4.52
CA ARG A 40 -7.63 -4.47 4.28
C ARG A 40 -8.19 -3.12 4.69
N HIS A 41 -7.77 -2.64 5.86
CA HIS A 41 -8.19 -1.35 6.39
C HIS A 41 -7.79 -0.19 5.47
N LEU A 42 -6.50 -0.06 5.15
CA LEU A 42 -6.01 1.01 4.26
C LEU A 42 -6.55 0.88 2.84
N GLY A 43 -6.74 -0.35 2.34
CA GLY A 43 -7.39 -0.58 1.05
C GLY A 43 -8.80 0.00 0.99
N ARG A 44 -9.58 -0.21 2.07
CA ARG A 44 -10.91 0.38 2.21
C ARG A 44 -10.85 1.91 2.32
N VAL A 45 -9.98 2.46 3.18
CA VAL A 45 -9.82 3.92 3.36
C VAL A 45 -9.48 4.61 2.05
N LEU A 46 -8.52 4.06 1.28
CA LEU A 46 -8.14 4.63 0.00
C LEU A 46 -9.27 4.54 -1.03
N ALA A 47 -10.00 3.42 -1.07
CA ALA A 47 -11.13 3.26 -1.99
C ALA A 47 -12.26 4.27 -1.69
N GLU A 48 -12.61 4.45 -0.41
CA GLU A 48 -13.63 5.41 0.03
C GLU A 48 -13.22 6.86 -0.26
N ARG A 49 -11.97 7.23 0.05
CA ARG A 49 -11.51 8.63 -0.01
C ARG A 49 -11.04 9.10 -1.39
N LEU A 50 -10.77 8.18 -2.31
CA LEU A 50 -10.30 8.48 -3.66
C LEU A 50 -11.26 8.00 -4.76
N GLY A 51 -12.43 7.49 -4.39
CA GLY A 51 -13.52 7.24 -5.33
C GLY A 51 -13.44 5.92 -6.11
N GLY A 52 -12.84 4.86 -5.55
CA GLY A 52 -12.94 3.50 -6.12
C GLY A 52 -11.63 2.73 -6.28
N HIS A 53 -11.57 1.85 -7.29
CA HIS A 53 -10.45 0.93 -7.53
C HIS A 53 -9.17 1.65 -7.95
N LEU A 54 -8.35 2.00 -6.96
CA LEU A 54 -6.98 2.41 -7.19
C LEU A 54 -6.14 1.23 -7.68
N ASN A 55 -5.31 1.46 -8.68
CA ASN A 55 -4.18 0.58 -9.01
C ASN A 55 -3.11 0.68 -7.90
N ALA A 56 -3.45 0.21 -6.70
CA ALA A 56 -2.59 0.17 -5.52
C ALA A 56 -2.35 -1.29 -5.13
N ALA A 57 -1.08 -1.65 -4.96
CA ALA A 57 -0.65 -2.95 -4.50
C ALA A 57 -0.17 -2.85 -3.06
N PHE A 58 -0.79 -3.61 -2.17
CA PHE A 58 -0.36 -3.73 -0.79
C PHE A 58 0.41 -5.03 -0.62
N SER A 59 1.56 -4.93 0.04
CA SER A 59 2.41 -6.08 0.32
C SER A 59 2.86 -6.04 1.76
N THR A 60 2.85 -7.20 2.41
CA THR A 60 3.55 -7.40 3.67
C THR A 60 5.04 -7.64 3.41
N LEU A 61 5.89 -7.35 4.40
CA LEU A 61 7.32 -7.62 4.29
C LEU A 61 7.63 -9.07 3.86
N PRO A 62 7.01 -10.11 4.45
CA PRO A 62 7.22 -11.49 4.01
C PRO A 62 6.78 -11.76 2.57
N GLU A 63 5.71 -11.11 2.09
CA GLU A 63 5.28 -11.23 0.68
C GLU A 63 6.25 -10.55 -0.27
N LEU A 64 6.80 -9.39 0.13
CA LEU A 64 7.78 -8.66 -0.66
C LEU A 64 9.08 -9.46 -0.80
N VAL A 65 9.56 -10.05 0.30
CA VAL A 65 10.74 -10.93 0.30
C VAL A 65 10.51 -12.16 -0.59
N ARG A 66 9.32 -12.75 -0.59
CA ARG A 66 9.00 -13.86 -1.52
C ARG A 66 8.95 -13.42 -2.98
N GLN A 67 8.49 -12.21 -3.27
CA GLN A 67 8.50 -11.66 -4.64
C GLN A 67 9.91 -11.30 -5.12
N TRP A 68 10.82 -11.01 -4.19
CA TRP A 68 12.21 -10.62 -4.43
C TRP A 68 13.19 -11.68 -3.94
N GLY A 69 12.79 -12.96 -3.90
CA GLY A 69 13.71 -14.05 -3.55
C GLY A 69 14.97 -14.02 -4.43
N PRO A 70 16.07 -14.67 -4.01
CA PRO A 70 17.32 -14.66 -4.77
C PRO A 70 17.05 -15.02 -6.24
N ASP A 71 17.75 -14.34 -7.16
CA ASP A 71 17.61 -14.61 -8.59
C ASP A 71 17.91 -16.11 -8.80
N PRO A 72 17.15 -16.88 -9.58
CA PRO A 72 17.57 -18.23 -9.98
C PRO A 72 18.97 -18.26 -10.63
N ALA A 73 19.54 -17.11 -11.00
CA ALA A 73 20.94 -16.96 -11.41
C ALA A 73 21.98 -16.94 -10.26
N ASP A 74 21.55 -16.89 -8.99
CA ASP A 74 22.41 -16.82 -7.79
C ASP A 74 22.72 -18.21 -7.17
N VAL A 75 22.44 -19.32 -7.86
CA VAL A 75 22.74 -20.71 -7.42
C VAL A 75 23.60 -21.47 -8.43
#